data_AF-A0A8S2E9C8-F1
#
_entry.id   AF-A0A8S2E9C8-F1
#
_cell.length_a   1.000
_cell.length_b   1.000
_cell.length_c   1.000
_cell.angle_alpha   90.00
_cell.angle_beta   90.00
_cell.angle_gamma   90.00
#
_symmetry.space_group_name_H-M   'P 1'
#
loop_
_entity.id
_entity.type
_entity.pdbx_description
1 polymer ?
#
loop_
_entity_poly.entity_id
_entity_poly.type
_entity_poly.pdbx_seq_one_letter_code
_entity_poly.pdbx_strand_id
1 'polypeptide(L)'
;MRNYLNTGHQLRAFAGIKFEITNEASLYQCTEIEDHSFIVVKGIRRKWSEVKNDYQQWDFNVLTTTDESVRLKSKVLYVWSKVGKKFCDTHEMVFVQNNTPRPPPAFYHYILLLDNSGSMQQEDRWPNLMAGVNTLVHARASVGSSDRITIISVTSRAKLFCSNEIMNNVDTTKIQKPNGGTDYGPALDLVIKTMAANTPLPATTTTSQATESRTTMTRTTTIKLPFIIVLMSDGEAPYPNSQLIRLLTMKDQIAEFWTVALGKEHIPIL
;
A
#
# COMPACT_ATOMS: atom_id res chain seq x y z
N MET A 1 -11.42 -30.14 17.31
CA MET A 1 -11.11 -28.81 16.73
C MET A 1 -9.75 -28.23 17.17
N ARG A 2 -8.84 -29.02 17.79
CA ARG A 2 -7.49 -28.55 18.22
C ARG A 2 -6.40 -28.64 17.13
N ASN A 3 -6.54 -29.50 16.13
CA ASN A 3 -5.47 -29.71 15.13
C ASN A 3 -5.45 -28.69 13.98
N TYR A 4 -6.52 -27.90 13.78
CA TYR A 4 -6.54 -26.81 12.79
C TYR A 4 -5.96 -25.50 13.33
N LEU A 5 -5.70 -25.43 14.63
CA LEU A 5 -5.18 -24.22 15.29
C LEU A 5 -3.66 -24.02 15.09
N ASN A 6 -2.98 -25.02 14.52
CA ASN A 6 -1.53 -25.07 14.35
C ASN A 6 -1.09 -25.14 12.87
N THR A 7 -1.96 -24.80 11.93
CA THR A 7 -1.59 -24.70 10.52
C THR A 7 -1.52 -23.22 10.13
N GLY A 8 -0.47 -22.80 9.41
CA GLY A 8 -0.32 -21.44 8.87
C GLY A 8 -1.42 -21.02 7.89
N HIS A 9 -2.42 -21.86 7.63
CA HIS A 9 -3.55 -21.59 6.74
C HIS A 9 -4.74 -20.85 7.39
N GLN A 10 -4.57 -20.31 8.60
CA GLN A 10 -5.57 -19.45 9.21
C GLN A 10 -5.64 -18.10 8.49
N LEU A 11 -6.80 -17.44 8.58
CA LEU A 11 -6.91 -16.05 8.19
C LEU A 11 -6.05 -15.21 9.13
N ARG A 12 -5.24 -14.33 8.55
CA ARG A 12 -4.42 -13.33 9.25
C ARG A 12 -5.21 -12.54 10.29
N ALA A 13 -6.47 -12.25 10.01
CA ALA A 13 -7.40 -11.60 10.92
C ALA A 13 -7.48 -12.26 12.30
N PHE A 14 -7.38 -13.59 12.40
CA PHE A 14 -7.41 -14.30 13.69
C PHE A 14 -6.13 -14.11 14.53
N ALA A 15 -5.05 -13.64 13.92
CA ALA A 15 -3.84 -13.21 14.63
C ALA A 15 -3.86 -11.69 14.93
N GLY A 16 -5.00 -11.01 14.72
CA GLY A 16 -5.12 -9.57 14.88
C GLY A 16 -4.45 -8.77 13.77
N ILE A 17 -4.15 -9.40 12.63
CA ILE A 17 -3.51 -8.74 11.49
C ILE A 17 -4.58 -8.07 10.62
N LYS A 18 -4.35 -6.80 10.30
CA LYS A 18 -5.23 -5.93 9.52
C LYS A 18 -4.45 -5.21 8.42
N PHE A 19 -5.16 -4.70 7.41
CA PHE A 19 -4.58 -3.74 6.48
C PHE A 19 -4.38 -2.41 7.18
N GLU A 20 -3.19 -1.85 6.99
CA GLU A 20 -2.77 -0.64 7.68
C GLU A 20 -3.70 0.55 7.43
N ILE A 21 -4.20 0.70 6.21
CA ILE A 21 -5.00 1.87 5.79
C ILE A 21 -6.47 1.76 6.09
N THR A 22 -7.09 0.69 5.61
CA THR A 22 -8.54 0.53 5.78
C THR A 22 -8.87 0.12 7.21
N ASN A 23 -7.86 -0.27 8.00
CA ASN A 23 -7.99 -0.92 9.30
C ASN A 23 -8.81 -2.23 9.21
N GLU A 24 -9.08 -2.73 8.00
CA GLU A 24 -9.87 -3.93 7.77
C GLU A 24 -9.10 -5.19 8.15
N ALA A 25 -9.80 -6.14 8.74
CA ALA A 25 -9.29 -7.48 9.00
C ALA A 25 -8.76 -8.12 7.70
N SER A 26 -7.53 -8.63 7.75
CA SER A 26 -6.92 -9.29 6.60
C SER A 26 -7.44 -10.73 6.48
N LEU A 27 -8.21 -11.02 5.43
CA LEU A 27 -8.72 -12.35 5.12
C LEU A 27 -7.79 -13.13 4.17
N TYR A 28 -6.55 -12.68 4.03
CA TYR A 28 -5.49 -13.50 3.46
C TYR A 28 -5.07 -14.58 4.47
N GLN A 29 -4.62 -15.72 3.99
CA GLN A 29 -4.03 -16.78 4.80
C GLN A 29 -2.58 -16.43 5.13
N CYS A 30 -2.07 -16.92 6.26
CA CYS A 30 -0.69 -16.63 6.67
C CYS A 30 0.36 -17.26 5.71
N THR A 31 -0.03 -18.27 4.92
CA THR A 31 0.78 -18.84 3.82
C THR A 31 0.78 -18.01 2.54
N GLU A 32 -0.13 -17.06 2.38
CA GLU A 32 -0.17 -16.16 1.21
C GLU A 32 0.79 -14.95 1.36
N ILE A 33 1.55 -14.87 2.45
CA ILE A 33 2.51 -13.79 2.71
C ILE A 33 3.93 -14.30 2.48
N GLU A 34 4.69 -13.56 1.69
CA GLU A 34 6.10 -13.85 1.45
C GLU A 34 6.94 -13.50 2.68
N ASP A 35 8.00 -14.26 2.96
CA ASP A 35 8.81 -14.13 4.18
C ASP A 35 9.46 -12.75 4.39
N HIS A 36 9.67 -12.03 3.31
CA HIS A 36 10.26 -10.70 3.28
C HIS A 36 9.21 -9.56 3.35
N SER A 37 7.92 -9.89 3.23
CA SER A 37 6.85 -8.90 3.37
C SER A 37 6.80 -8.35 4.79
N PHE A 38 6.66 -7.03 4.92
CA PHE A 38 6.45 -6.38 6.21
C PHE A 38 4.97 -6.36 6.58
N ILE A 39 4.67 -6.67 7.84
CA ILE A 39 3.32 -6.57 8.40
C ILE A 39 3.36 -5.83 9.74
N VAL A 40 2.22 -5.25 10.13
CA VAL A 40 2.06 -4.61 11.44
C VAL A 40 1.36 -5.58 12.38
N VAL A 41 2.05 -6.00 13.44
CA VAL A 41 1.51 -6.86 14.51
C VAL A 41 1.58 -6.08 15.82
N LYS A 42 0.43 -5.86 16.46
CA LYS A 42 0.34 -5.08 17.71
C LYS A 42 1.00 -3.69 17.62
N GLY A 43 0.88 -3.03 16.47
CA GLY A 43 1.48 -1.72 16.23
C GLY A 43 2.99 -1.72 15.94
N ILE A 44 3.62 -2.90 15.85
CA ILE A 44 5.04 -3.04 15.51
C ILE A 44 5.17 -3.60 14.10
N ARG A 45 5.92 -2.92 13.24
CA ARG A 45 6.24 -3.40 11.89
C ARG A 45 7.35 -4.46 11.97
N ARG A 46 7.08 -5.66 11.47
CA ARG A 46 8.00 -6.81 11.47
C ARG A 46 7.98 -7.51 10.13
N LYS A 47 9.07 -8.20 9.78
CA LYS A 47 9.07 -9.11 8.63
C LYS A 47 8.20 -10.32 8.92
N TRP A 48 7.56 -10.87 7.90
CA TRP A 48 6.75 -12.06 8.08
C TRP A 48 7.55 -13.26 8.60
N SER A 49 8.78 -13.45 8.12
CA SER A 49 9.72 -14.45 8.64
C SER A 49 9.98 -14.30 10.16
N GLU A 50 10.14 -13.07 10.65
CA GLU A 50 10.29 -12.81 12.08
C GLU A 50 9.03 -13.15 12.86
N VAL A 51 7.85 -12.92 12.28
CA VAL A 51 6.58 -13.28 12.92
C VAL A 51 6.39 -14.80 12.92
N LYS A 52 6.75 -15.52 11.85
CA LYS A 52 6.74 -16.99 11.84
C LYS A 52 7.55 -17.60 12.98
N ASN A 53 8.67 -16.97 13.36
CA ASN A 53 9.49 -17.39 14.50
C ASN A 53 8.76 -17.26 15.86
N ASP A 54 7.74 -16.41 15.99
CA ASP A 54 6.91 -16.36 17.21
C ASP A 54 5.88 -17.51 17.25
N TYR A 55 5.62 -18.12 16.09
CA TYR A 55 4.62 -19.17 15.89
C TYR A 55 5.26 -20.45 15.35
N GLN A 56 6.40 -20.89 15.91
CA GLN A 56 7.11 -22.11 15.45
C GLN A 56 6.25 -23.38 15.52
N GLN A 57 5.25 -23.39 16.40
CA GLN A 57 4.26 -24.47 16.49
C GLN A 57 3.29 -24.52 15.29
N TRP A 58 3.31 -23.51 14.42
CA TRP A 58 2.51 -23.48 13.20
C TRP A 58 3.26 -24.13 12.06
N ASP A 59 2.57 -25.04 11.36
CA ASP A 59 3.08 -25.60 10.12
C ASP A 59 2.77 -24.65 8.96
N PHE A 60 3.81 -23.93 8.50
CA PHE A 60 3.76 -23.05 7.33
C PHE A 60 4.12 -23.79 6.02
N ASN A 61 4.59 -25.03 6.10
CA ASN A 61 5.14 -25.79 4.98
C ASN A 61 4.15 -26.81 4.40
N VAL A 62 2.92 -26.88 4.94
CA VAL A 62 1.88 -27.73 4.36
C VAL A 62 1.53 -27.20 2.98
N LEU A 63 2.05 -27.88 1.96
CA LEU A 63 1.61 -27.75 0.58
C LEU A 63 0.23 -28.38 0.47
N THR A 64 -0.82 -27.62 0.79
CA THR A 64 -2.17 -28.00 0.39
C THR A 64 -2.27 -27.88 -1.12
N THR A 65 -2.82 -28.89 -1.78
CA THR A 65 -3.23 -28.77 -3.19
C THR A 65 -4.13 -27.53 -3.37
N THR A 66 -4.21 -26.95 -4.56
CA THR A 66 -5.04 -25.76 -4.82
C THR A 66 -6.49 -25.98 -4.35
N ASP A 67 -7.05 -27.16 -4.58
CA ASP A 67 -8.41 -27.53 -4.16
C ASP A 67 -8.57 -27.61 -2.63
N GLU A 68 -7.57 -28.16 -1.93
CA GLU A 68 -7.57 -28.21 -0.47
C GLU A 68 -7.42 -26.82 0.16
N SER A 69 -6.57 -25.97 -0.42
CA SER A 69 -6.41 -24.58 0.01
C SER A 69 -7.72 -23.80 -0.12
N VAL A 70 -8.39 -23.90 -1.27
CA VAL A 70 -9.70 -23.27 -1.52
C VAL A 70 -10.76 -23.78 -0.54
N ARG A 71 -10.83 -25.10 -0.33
CA ARG A 71 -11.77 -25.71 0.62
C ARG A 71 -11.50 -25.30 2.06
N LEU A 72 -10.22 -25.20 2.45
CA LEU A 72 -9.83 -24.76 3.78
C LEU A 72 -10.16 -23.28 3.98
N LYS A 73 -9.79 -22.41 3.03
CA LYS A 73 -10.13 -20.99 3.05
C LYS A 73 -11.64 -20.79 3.20
N SER A 74 -12.46 -21.55 2.47
CA SER A 74 -13.92 -21.51 2.57
C SER A 74 -14.43 -21.88 3.98
N LYS A 75 -13.88 -22.93 4.60
CA LYS A 75 -14.23 -23.30 5.98
C LYS A 75 -13.84 -22.22 6.98
N VAL A 76 -12.66 -21.64 6.83
CA VAL A 76 -12.18 -20.60 7.74
C VAL A 76 -12.97 -19.29 7.56
N LEU A 77 -13.33 -18.92 6.32
CA LEU A 77 -14.23 -17.81 6.03
C LEU A 77 -15.64 -18.03 6.60
N TYR A 78 -16.15 -19.27 6.57
CA TYR A 78 -17.42 -19.58 7.24
C TYR A 78 -17.35 -19.32 8.74
N VAL A 79 -16.29 -19.78 9.42
CA VAL A 79 -16.08 -19.48 10.86
C VAL A 79 -15.97 -17.97 11.07
N TRP A 80 -15.18 -17.27 10.26
CA TRP A 80 -15.04 -15.82 10.29
C TRP A 80 -16.38 -15.09 10.16
N SER A 81 -17.28 -15.56 9.29
CA SER A 81 -18.62 -14.97 9.15
C SER A 81 -19.47 -15.03 10.44
N LYS A 82 -19.16 -15.97 11.35
CA LYS A 82 -19.88 -16.17 12.62
C LYS A 82 -19.25 -15.42 13.78
N VAL A 83 -17.91 -15.34 13.84
CA VAL A 83 -17.17 -14.82 15.01
C VAL A 83 -16.35 -13.56 14.74
N GLY A 84 -16.12 -13.23 13.47
CA GLY A 84 -15.16 -12.21 13.06
C GLY A 84 -15.49 -10.81 13.56
N LYS A 85 -16.78 -10.43 13.62
CA LYS A 85 -17.19 -9.12 14.15
C LYS A 85 -16.74 -8.93 15.61
N LYS A 86 -17.05 -9.89 16.47
CA LYS A 86 -16.64 -9.88 17.89
C LYS A 86 -15.11 -9.86 18.03
N PHE A 87 -14.42 -10.58 17.15
CA PHE A 87 -12.95 -10.61 17.13
C PHE A 87 -12.36 -9.24 16.75
N CYS A 88 -12.90 -8.62 15.70
CA CYS A 88 -12.54 -7.28 15.25
C CYS A 88 -12.77 -6.22 16.34
N ASP A 89 -13.90 -6.28 17.04
CA ASP A 89 -14.20 -5.36 18.15
C ASP A 89 -13.15 -5.46 19.27
N THR A 90 -12.61 -6.66 19.54
CA THR A 90 -11.58 -6.90 20.58
C THR A 90 -10.19 -6.38 20.17
N HIS A 91 -9.90 -6.34 18.87
CA HIS A 91 -8.57 -6.00 18.34
C HIS A 91 -8.55 -4.66 17.58
N GLU A 92 -9.61 -3.86 17.73
CA GLU A 92 -9.74 -2.54 17.10
C GLU A 92 -9.55 -2.59 15.58
N MET A 93 -10.23 -3.53 14.92
CA MET A 93 -10.18 -3.73 13.47
C MET A 93 -11.56 -3.52 12.84
N VAL A 94 -11.61 -3.19 11.55
CA VAL A 94 -12.85 -3.14 10.76
C VAL A 94 -13.20 -4.55 10.29
N PHE A 95 -14.39 -5.02 10.67
CA PHE A 95 -14.91 -6.31 10.21
C PHE A 95 -15.34 -6.23 8.75
N VAL A 96 -14.89 -7.20 7.95
CA VAL A 96 -15.27 -7.37 6.55
C VAL A 96 -15.60 -8.83 6.28
N GLN A 97 -16.59 -9.10 5.43
CA GLN A 97 -16.94 -10.48 5.04
C GLN A 97 -16.06 -11.01 3.91
N ASN A 98 -15.65 -10.12 3.02
CA ASN A 98 -14.66 -10.34 1.99
C ASN A 98 -13.76 -9.11 1.98
N ASN A 99 -12.45 -9.27 1.73
CA ASN A 99 -11.64 -8.13 1.33
C ASN A 99 -12.07 -7.80 -0.09
N THR A 100 -12.86 -6.73 -0.25
CA THR A 100 -13.33 -6.31 -1.57
C THR A 100 -12.12 -5.97 -2.43
N PRO A 101 -11.87 -6.66 -3.54
CA PRO A 101 -10.98 -6.14 -4.57
C PRO A 101 -11.66 -4.86 -5.04
N ARG A 102 -11.17 -3.69 -4.61
CA ARG A 102 -11.69 -2.45 -5.19
C ARG A 102 -11.30 -2.50 -6.66
N PRO A 103 -12.26 -2.40 -7.60
CA PRO A 103 -11.89 -2.30 -9.00
C PRO A 103 -10.92 -1.13 -9.10
N PRO A 104 -9.71 -1.32 -9.66
CA PRO A 104 -8.70 -0.30 -9.62
C PRO A 104 -9.26 0.95 -10.30
N PRO A 105 -9.27 2.11 -9.62
CA PRO A 105 -9.51 3.39 -10.27
C PRO A 105 -8.80 3.47 -11.62
N ALA A 106 -9.48 4.06 -12.61
CA ALA A 106 -8.88 4.26 -13.93
C ALA A 106 -7.57 5.05 -13.83
N PHE A 107 -7.48 5.95 -12.85
CA PHE A 107 -6.32 6.80 -12.57
C PHE A 107 -6.11 6.94 -11.07
N TYR A 108 -4.86 7.11 -10.69
CA TYR A 108 -4.43 7.36 -9.32
C TYR A 108 -3.57 8.60 -9.22
N HIS A 109 -3.46 9.13 -8.01
CA HIS A 109 -2.40 10.06 -7.64
C HIS A 109 -1.39 9.35 -6.74
N TYR A 110 -0.22 9.03 -7.28
CA TYR A 110 0.90 8.45 -6.55
C TYR A 110 1.59 9.51 -5.68
N ILE A 111 1.77 9.23 -4.40
CA ILE A 111 2.61 10.04 -3.51
C ILE A 111 3.78 9.18 -3.06
N LEU A 112 4.97 9.45 -3.58
CA LEU A 112 6.18 8.72 -3.23
C LEU A 112 6.93 9.48 -2.13
N LEU A 113 7.13 8.84 -0.98
CA LEU A 113 7.98 9.31 0.10
C LEU A 113 9.31 8.56 -0.01
N LEU A 114 10.35 9.25 -0.45
CA LEU A 114 11.67 8.67 -0.67
C LEU A 114 12.55 8.99 0.53
N ASP A 115 12.98 7.98 1.28
CA ASP A 115 13.99 8.16 2.30
C ASP A 115 15.26 8.70 1.67
N ASN A 116 15.63 9.93 2.04
CA ASN A 116 16.75 10.67 1.49
C ASN A 116 17.77 10.99 2.59
N SER A 117 17.82 10.13 3.61
CA SER A 117 18.73 10.21 4.76
C SER A 117 20.13 9.67 4.47
N GLY A 118 21.09 9.98 5.35
CA GLY A 118 22.48 9.54 5.20
C GLY A 118 22.66 8.02 5.11
N SER A 119 21.81 7.21 5.74
CA SER A 119 21.90 5.74 5.67
C SER A 119 21.63 5.21 4.26
N MET A 120 20.89 5.96 3.45
CA MET A 120 20.63 5.66 2.04
C MET A 120 21.83 5.93 1.12
N GLN A 121 22.91 6.57 1.61
CA GLN A 121 24.12 6.83 0.83
C GLN A 121 24.95 5.58 0.54
N GLN A 122 24.64 4.43 1.15
CA GLN A 122 25.32 3.17 0.83
C GLN A 122 25.22 2.88 -0.67
N GLU A 123 26.28 2.28 -1.23
CA GLU A 123 26.54 2.18 -2.67
C GLU A 123 25.32 1.72 -3.47
N ASP A 124 24.59 0.73 -2.97
CA ASP A 124 23.45 0.13 -3.68
C ASP A 124 22.08 0.69 -3.28
N ARG A 125 21.93 1.30 -2.09
CA ARG A 125 20.60 1.63 -1.54
C ARG A 125 19.88 2.70 -2.37
N TRP A 126 20.53 3.86 -2.55
CA TRP A 126 19.94 4.95 -3.31
C TRP A 126 19.80 4.65 -4.81
N PRO A 127 20.80 4.08 -5.50
CA PRO A 127 20.63 3.66 -6.88
C PRO A 127 19.48 2.67 -7.07
N ASN A 128 19.33 1.68 -6.18
CA ASN A 128 18.22 0.73 -6.25
C ASN A 128 16.87 1.39 -6.00
N LEU A 129 16.78 2.32 -5.03
CA LEU A 129 15.58 3.12 -4.81
C LEU A 129 15.17 3.85 -6.08
N MET A 130 16.12 4.59 -6.67
CA MET A 130 15.87 5.42 -7.85
C MET A 130 15.56 4.56 -9.08
N ALA A 131 16.19 3.39 -9.23
CA ALA A 131 15.85 2.42 -10.26
C ALA A 131 14.39 1.94 -10.11
N GLY A 132 13.94 1.68 -8.89
CA GLY A 132 12.55 1.31 -8.61
C GLY A 132 11.56 2.43 -8.92
N VAL A 133 11.87 3.67 -8.52
CA VAL A 133 11.08 4.86 -8.87
C VAL A 133 10.97 5.03 -10.38
N ASN A 134 12.10 4.91 -11.10
CA ASN A 134 12.13 5.04 -12.56
C ASN A 134 11.32 3.94 -13.24
N THR A 135 11.42 2.70 -12.75
CA THR A 135 10.65 1.56 -13.26
C THR A 135 9.16 1.81 -13.09
N LEU A 136 8.72 2.25 -11.91
CA LEU A 136 7.32 2.58 -11.64
C LEU A 136 6.81 3.71 -12.56
N VAL A 137 7.55 4.82 -12.63
CA VAL A 137 7.19 5.98 -13.47
C VAL A 137 7.08 5.55 -14.93
N HIS A 138 8.05 4.79 -15.45
CA HIS A 138 8.06 4.34 -16.84
C HIS A 138 6.93 3.34 -17.14
N ALA A 139 6.68 2.37 -16.25
CA ALA A 139 5.62 1.38 -16.42
C ALA A 139 4.22 2.03 -16.43
N ARG A 140 3.98 3.02 -15.56
CA ARG A 140 2.71 3.76 -15.55
C ARG A 140 2.59 4.75 -16.70
N ALA A 141 3.71 5.31 -17.15
CA ALA A 141 3.73 6.19 -18.31
C ALA A 141 3.41 5.45 -19.63
N SER A 142 3.96 4.25 -19.81
CA SER A 142 3.83 3.48 -21.05
C SER A 142 2.41 2.97 -21.32
N VAL A 143 1.60 2.77 -20.28
CA VAL A 143 0.19 2.39 -20.41
C VAL A 143 -0.73 3.58 -20.74
N GLY A 144 -0.17 4.78 -20.95
CA GLY A 144 -0.95 5.98 -21.28
C GLY A 144 -1.87 6.44 -20.14
N SER A 145 -1.50 6.14 -18.89
CA SER A 145 -2.31 6.54 -17.73
C SER A 145 -2.37 8.06 -17.61
N SER A 146 -3.51 8.60 -17.19
CA SER A 146 -3.63 9.99 -16.72
C SER A 146 -3.25 10.11 -15.23
N ASP A 147 -2.39 9.20 -14.76
CA ASP A 147 -1.96 9.19 -13.37
C ASP A 147 -1.16 10.45 -13.05
N ARG A 148 -1.32 10.86 -11.81
CA ARG A 148 -0.60 11.97 -11.22
C ARG A 148 0.43 11.46 -10.24
N ILE A 149 1.47 12.23 -10.02
CA ILE A 149 2.53 11.88 -9.09
C ILE A 149 3.02 13.12 -8.32
N THR A 150 3.25 12.90 -7.04
CA THR A 150 3.94 13.80 -6.13
C THR A 150 5.10 13.02 -5.54
N ILE A 151 6.30 13.60 -5.54
CA ILE A 151 7.49 12.99 -4.95
C ILE A 151 7.98 13.89 -3.82
N ILE A 152 8.14 13.31 -2.64
CA ILE A 152 8.58 13.95 -1.41
C ILE A 152 9.84 13.22 -0.93
N SER A 153 10.95 13.94 -0.78
CA SER A 153 12.11 13.41 -0.08
C SER A 153 11.93 13.54 1.43
N VAL A 154 12.10 12.43 2.15
CA VAL A 154 12.15 12.38 3.60
C VAL A 154 13.56 12.74 4.06
N THR A 155 13.69 13.92 4.66
CA THR A 155 14.89 14.39 5.36
C THR A 155 14.44 15.11 6.63
N SER A 156 15.36 15.66 7.42
CA SER A 156 15.03 16.54 8.56
C SER A 156 14.15 17.73 8.21
N ARG A 157 14.14 18.16 6.94
CA ARG A 157 13.23 19.17 6.39
C ARG A 157 12.71 18.66 5.07
N ALA A 158 11.69 17.80 5.13
CA ALA A 158 11.12 17.14 3.97
C ALA A 158 11.01 18.08 2.76
N LYS A 159 11.40 17.57 1.59
CA LYS A 159 11.52 18.37 0.38
C LYS A 159 10.55 17.86 -0.67
N LEU A 160 9.67 18.74 -1.12
CA LEU A 160 8.80 18.47 -2.26
C LEU A 160 9.62 18.57 -3.55
N PHE A 161 9.70 17.48 -4.30
CA PHE A 161 10.40 17.44 -5.58
C PHE A 161 9.47 17.83 -6.72
N CYS A 162 8.32 17.17 -6.80
CA CYS A 162 7.25 17.49 -7.74
C CYS A 162 5.89 17.32 -7.08
N SER A 163 4.86 17.96 -7.63
CA SER A 163 3.53 17.99 -7.03
C SER A 163 2.46 17.90 -8.09
N ASN A 164 1.64 16.85 -8.03
CA ASN A 164 0.52 16.62 -8.95
C ASN A 164 0.93 16.67 -10.44
N GLU A 165 2.13 16.21 -10.74
CA GLU A 165 2.65 16.16 -12.10
C GLU A 165 2.05 14.98 -12.87
N ILE A 166 1.95 15.11 -14.19
CA ILE A 166 1.64 13.96 -15.05
C ILE A 166 2.85 13.02 -15.00
N MET A 167 2.61 11.72 -14.84
CA MET A 167 3.67 10.72 -14.73
C MET A 167 4.74 10.84 -15.84
N ASN A 168 4.31 11.08 -17.08
CA ASN A 168 5.18 11.22 -18.26
C ASN A 168 6.12 12.43 -18.22
N ASN A 169 5.83 13.42 -17.38
CA ASN A 169 6.59 14.67 -17.32
C ASN A 169 7.60 14.68 -16.16
N VAL A 170 7.65 13.63 -15.35
CA VAL A 170 8.53 13.59 -14.18
C VAL A 170 9.96 13.29 -14.60
N ASP A 171 10.85 14.23 -14.30
CA ASP A 171 12.29 14.08 -14.47
C ASP A 171 12.95 13.72 -13.13
N THR A 172 13.09 12.43 -12.85
CA THR A 172 13.65 11.92 -11.60
C THR A 172 15.15 12.20 -11.44
N THR A 173 15.86 12.60 -12.51
CA THR A 173 17.31 12.88 -12.48
C THR A 173 17.67 14.10 -11.63
N LYS A 174 16.69 15.00 -11.40
CA LYS A 174 16.84 16.19 -10.56
C LYS A 174 16.71 15.89 -9.06
N ILE A 175 16.35 14.66 -8.67
CA ILE A 175 16.25 14.27 -7.26
C ILE A 175 17.67 14.16 -6.70
N GLN A 176 17.99 15.02 -5.74
CA GLN A 176 19.31 15.10 -5.13
C GLN A 176 19.60 13.84 -4.32
N LYS A 177 20.88 13.43 -4.33
CA LYS A 177 21.39 12.31 -3.54
C LYS A 177 21.11 12.50 -2.04
N PRO A 178 21.09 11.39 -1.27
CA PRO A 178 20.81 11.43 0.15
C PRO A 178 21.78 12.28 0.93
N ASN A 179 21.21 13.09 1.82
CA ASN A 179 21.93 13.96 2.72
C ASN A 179 21.00 14.35 3.88
N GLY A 180 21.43 14.08 5.11
CA GLY A 180 20.77 14.51 6.33
C GLY A 180 20.16 13.37 7.15
N GLY A 181 19.36 13.74 8.15
CA GLY A 181 18.66 12.79 9.01
C GLY A 181 17.31 12.37 8.44
N THR A 182 16.68 11.40 9.10
CA THR A 182 15.35 10.88 8.76
C THR A 182 14.31 11.49 9.69
N ASP A 183 13.38 12.29 9.15
CA ASP A 183 12.20 12.74 9.88
C ASP A 183 10.94 12.57 9.01
N TYR A 184 10.10 11.62 9.39
CA TYR A 184 8.86 11.32 8.69
C TYR A 184 7.75 12.34 8.98
N GLY A 185 7.84 13.13 10.06
CA GLY A 185 6.84 14.13 10.45
C GLY A 185 6.57 15.15 9.35
N PRO A 186 7.58 15.96 8.97
CA PRO A 186 7.43 16.96 7.92
C PRO A 186 7.01 16.36 6.57
N ALA A 187 7.48 15.14 6.25
CA ALA A 187 7.14 14.47 5.00
C ALA A 187 5.65 14.06 4.97
N LEU A 188 5.14 13.46 6.05
CA LEU A 188 3.74 13.08 6.16
C LEU A 188 2.81 14.29 6.27
N ASP A 189 3.27 15.42 6.81
CA ASP A 189 2.55 16.68 6.74
C ASP A 189 2.38 17.17 5.28
N LEU A 190 3.42 17.03 4.45
CA LEU A 190 3.33 17.33 3.01
C LEU A 190 2.38 16.37 2.28
N VAL A 191 2.34 15.09 2.67
CA VAL A 191 1.35 14.12 2.15
C VAL A 191 -0.06 14.59 2.47
N ILE A 192 -0.35 14.89 3.74
CA ILE A 192 -1.67 15.35 4.18
C ILE A 192 -2.06 16.64 3.44
N LYS A 193 -1.13 17.59 3.29
CA LYS A 193 -1.36 18.82 2.54
C LYS A 193 -1.66 18.55 1.06
N THR A 194 -0.92 17.63 0.43
CA THR A 194 -1.15 17.20 -0.96
C THR A 194 -2.53 16.59 -1.12
N MET A 195 -2.91 15.70 -0.22
CA MET A 195 -4.21 15.05 -0.23
C MET A 195 -5.36 16.03 0.04
N ALA A 196 -5.17 17.01 0.93
CA ALA A 196 -6.17 18.03 1.20
C ALA A 196 -6.41 18.94 -0.03
N ALA A 197 -5.37 19.17 -0.84
CA ALA A 197 -5.45 19.96 -2.07
C ALA A 197 -6.03 19.21 -3.27
N ASN A 198 -6.31 17.89 -3.16
CA ASN A 198 -6.73 16.96 -4.23
C ASN A 198 -7.55 17.66 -5.32
N THR A 199 -6.85 18.07 -6.38
CA THR A 199 -7.42 18.93 -7.40
C THR A 199 -8.24 18.05 -8.34
N PRO A 200 -9.57 18.24 -8.44
CA PRO A 200 -10.40 17.39 -9.27
C PRO A 200 -9.97 17.48 -10.74
N LEU A 201 -9.80 16.33 -11.39
CA LEU A 201 -9.52 16.29 -12.81
C LEU A 201 -10.81 16.29 -13.62
N PRO A 202 -10.87 17.03 -14.74
CA PRO A 202 -11.98 16.91 -15.67
C PRO A 202 -11.94 15.53 -16.33
N ALA A 203 -13.01 14.76 -16.16
CA ALA A 203 -13.24 13.51 -16.87
C ALA A 203 -14.33 13.73 -17.91
N THR A 204 -13.97 13.46 -19.16
CA THR A 204 -14.89 13.50 -20.29
C THR A 204 -15.43 12.09 -20.53
N THR A 205 -16.67 11.83 -20.12
CA THR A 205 -17.34 10.57 -20.44
C THR A 205 -18.20 10.78 -21.67
N THR A 206 -17.77 10.22 -22.81
CA THR A 206 -18.57 10.25 -24.04
C THR A 206 -19.53 9.07 -24.02
N THR A 207 -20.77 9.29 -23.59
CA THR A 207 -21.82 8.27 -23.69
C THR A 207 -22.50 8.39 -25.06
N SER A 208 -22.11 7.53 -25.99
CA SER A 208 -22.81 7.42 -27.28
C SER A 208 -24.13 6.66 -27.06
N GLN A 209 -25.22 7.38 -26.86
CA GLN A 209 -26.55 6.78 -26.96
C GLN A 209 -26.88 6.61 -28.44
N ALA A 210 -26.96 5.35 -28.88
CA ALA A 210 -27.45 4.97 -30.19
C ALA A 210 -28.96 5.17 -30.23
N THR A 211 -29.41 6.37 -30.56
CA THR A 211 -30.79 6.63 -30.96
C THR A 211 -30.76 7.76 -32.00
N GLU A 212 -31.58 7.63 -33.04
CA GLU A 212 -31.50 8.24 -34.37
C GLU A 212 -31.65 9.78 -34.44
N SER A 213 -31.25 10.52 -33.41
CA SER A 213 -31.19 11.98 -33.40
C SER A 213 -29.89 12.43 -32.72
N ARG A 214 -28.94 12.85 -33.57
CA ARG A 214 -27.54 13.10 -33.25
C ARG A 214 -27.39 14.38 -32.43
N THR A 215 -27.55 14.29 -31.11
CA THR A 215 -27.13 15.34 -30.17
C THR A 215 -26.14 14.73 -29.19
N THR A 216 -24.84 14.94 -29.45
CA THR A 216 -23.78 14.50 -28.54
C THR A 216 -23.77 15.43 -27.32
N MET A 217 -24.31 14.98 -26.19
CA MET A 217 -24.16 15.71 -24.92
C MET A 217 -22.85 15.30 -24.26
N THR A 218 -21.88 16.20 -24.28
CA THR A 218 -20.62 16.05 -23.53
C THR A 218 -20.87 16.47 -22.08
N ARG A 219 -20.94 15.51 -21.15
CA ARG A 219 -21.03 15.80 -19.71
C ARG A 219 -19.63 15.75 -19.12
N THR A 220 -19.13 16.91 -18.69
CA THR A 220 -17.87 16.99 -17.92
C THR A 220 -18.17 16.66 -16.47
N THR A 221 -17.60 15.57 -15.96
CA THR A 221 -17.63 15.26 -14.53
C THR A 221 -16.26 15.50 -13.93
N THR A 222 -16.18 16.06 -12.73
CA THR A 222 -14.91 16.16 -11.99
C THR A 222 -14.70 14.90 -11.16
N ILE A 223 -13.52 14.29 -11.30
CA ILE A 223 -13.14 13.10 -10.53
C ILE A 223 -12.03 13.49 -9.55
N LYS A 224 -12.23 13.18 -8.27
CA LYS A 224 -11.15 13.22 -7.28
C LYS A 224 -10.32 11.95 -7.42
N LEU A 225 -9.01 12.11 -7.54
CA LEU A 225 -8.14 10.95 -7.66
C LEU A 225 -7.97 10.29 -6.29
N PRO A 226 -8.07 8.96 -6.21
CA PRO A 226 -7.62 8.23 -5.05
C PRO A 226 -6.10 8.17 -5.01
N PHE A 227 -5.54 8.14 -3.80
CA PHE A 227 -4.11 8.18 -3.57
C PHE A 227 -3.51 6.79 -3.41
N ILE A 228 -2.37 6.55 -4.05
CA ILE A 228 -1.46 5.44 -3.72
C ILE A 228 -0.24 6.08 -3.07
N ILE A 229 0.01 5.74 -1.82
CA ILE A 229 1.11 6.32 -1.06
C ILE A 229 2.19 5.25 -0.91
N VAL A 230 3.42 5.56 -1.27
CA VAL A 230 4.53 4.61 -1.20
C VAL A 230 5.65 5.22 -0.38
N LEU A 231 5.89 4.67 0.80
CA LEU A 231 7.05 4.98 1.63
C LEU A 231 8.19 4.04 1.27
N MET A 232 9.28 4.59 0.72
CA MET A 232 10.48 3.84 0.32
C MET A 232 11.62 4.19 1.27
N SER A 233 12.10 3.24 2.06
CA SER A 233 13.25 3.44 2.97
C SER A 233 14.18 2.23 2.98
N ASP A 234 15.29 2.29 3.72
CA ASP A 234 16.13 1.11 4.02
C ASP A 234 15.59 0.26 5.18
N GLY A 235 14.52 0.73 5.85
CA GLY A 235 13.91 0.07 6.99
C GLY A 235 14.68 0.22 8.31
N GLU A 236 15.72 1.04 8.38
CA GLU A 236 16.53 1.21 9.60
C GLU A 236 15.93 2.25 10.56
N ALA A 237 15.19 3.23 10.04
CA ALA A 237 14.55 4.25 10.87
C ALA A 237 13.29 3.73 11.58
N PRO A 238 12.96 4.28 12.79
CA PRO A 238 11.73 3.94 13.49
C PRO A 238 10.50 4.17 12.63
N TYR A 239 9.56 3.22 12.65
CA TYR A 239 8.35 3.31 11.87
C TYR A 239 7.46 4.47 12.34
N PRO A 240 6.90 5.31 11.45
CA PRO A 240 6.25 6.57 11.82
C PRO A 240 4.80 6.39 12.33
N ASN A 241 4.60 5.52 13.32
CA ASN A 241 3.29 5.14 13.86
C ASN A 241 2.40 6.34 14.20
N SER A 242 2.92 7.33 14.93
CA SER A 242 2.12 8.48 15.38
C SER A 242 1.66 9.37 14.23
N GLN A 243 2.48 9.53 13.21
CA GLN A 243 2.19 10.33 12.03
C GLN A 243 1.25 9.59 11.09
N LEU A 244 1.38 8.26 10.99
CA LEU A 244 0.47 7.41 10.24
C LEU A 244 -0.94 7.47 10.81
N ILE A 245 -1.13 7.49 12.13
CA ILE A 245 -2.46 7.69 12.74
C ILE A 245 -3.14 8.95 12.20
N ARG A 246 -2.40 10.04 12.00
CA ARG A 246 -2.95 11.27 11.41
C ARG A 246 -3.27 11.10 9.93
N LEU A 247 -2.42 10.42 9.16
CA LEU A 247 -2.70 10.09 7.75
C LEU A 247 -3.97 9.22 7.61
N LEU A 248 -4.21 8.30 8.56
CA LEU A 248 -5.40 7.43 8.59
C LEU A 248 -6.71 8.19 8.79
N THR A 249 -6.68 9.44 9.25
CA THR A 249 -7.88 10.30 9.24
C THR A 249 -8.39 10.59 7.83
N MET A 250 -7.55 10.40 6.81
CA MET A 250 -7.87 10.58 5.39
C MET A 250 -8.02 9.25 4.63
N LYS A 251 -8.22 8.13 5.33
CA LYS A 251 -8.25 6.77 4.75
C LYS A 251 -9.23 6.60 3.58
N ASP A 252 -10.32 7.36 3.54
CA ASP A 252 -11.31 7.25 2.46
C ASP A 252 -10.79 7.78 1.12
N GLN A 253 -9.70 8.56 1.14
CA GLN A 253 -9.02 9.05 -0.06
C GLN A 253 -7.84 8.17 -0.48
N ILE A 254 -7.36 7.30 0.41
CA ILE A 254 -6.20 6.44 0.17
C ILE A 254 -6.72 5.12 -0.41
N ALA A 255 -6.39 4.85 -1.67
CA ALA A 255 -6.61 3.52 -2.24
C ALA A 255 -5.66 2.51 -1.63
N GLU A 256 -4.37 2.84 -1.61
CA GLU A 256 -3.31 1.95 -1.13
C GLU A 256 -2.21 2.71 -0.42
N PHE A 257 -1.58 2.05 0.55
CA PHE A 257 -0.35 2.52 1.18
C PHE A 257 0.62 1.37 1.28
N TRP A 258 1.82 1.61 0.79
CA TRP A 258 2.88 0.63 0.73
C TRP A 258 4.07 1.16 1.49
N THR A 259 4.71 0.31 2.28
CA THR A 259 6.06 0.59 2.76
C THR A 259 7.02 -0.41 2.15
N VAL A 260 7.93 0.09 1.32
CA VAL A 260 8.97 -0.66 0.65
C VAL A 260 10.27 -0.44 1.41
N ALA A 261 10.85 -1.52 1.94
CA ALA A 261 12.18 -1.48 2.54
C ALA A 261 13.20 -2.06 1.55
N LEU A 262 14.20 -1.26 1.17
CA LEU A 262 15.30 -1.65 0.31
C LEU A 262 16.37 -2.34 1.16
N GLY A 263 16.15 -3.63 1.43
CA GLY A 263 17.15 -4.49 2.03
C GLY A 263 18.16 -5.03 0.99
N LYS A 264 19.02 -5.97 1.41
CA LYS A 264 19.99 -6.66 0.54
C LYS A 264 19.38 -7.51 -0.59
N GLU A 265 18.06 -7.58 -0.70
CA GLU A 265 17.39 -8.42 -1.69
C GLU A 265 16.54 -7.57 -2.63
N HIS A 266 16.78 -7.81 -3.92
CA HIS A 266 16.01 -7.28 -5.04
C HIS A 266 14.51 -7.58 -4.84
N ILE A 267 13.69 -6.54 -4.77
CA ILE A 267 12.24 -6.69 -4.92
C ILE A 267 11.96 -6.71 -6.42
N PRO A 268 11.48 -7.82 -7.01
CA PRO A 268 10.95 -7.79 -8.37
C PRO A 268 9.72 -6.89 -8.38
N ILE A 269 9.76 -5.84 -9.19
CA ILE A 269 8.63 -4.94 -9.41
C ILE A 269 7.70 -5.65 -10.39
N LEU A 270 6.47 -5.94 -9.94
CA LEU A 270 5.35 -6.42 -10.77
C LEU A 270 4.80 -5.29 -11.64
#